data_AF-M5G6J3-F1
#
_entry.id   AF-M5G6J3-F1
#
_cell.length_a   1.000
_cell.length_b   1.000
_cell.length_c   1.000
_cell.angle_alpha   90.00
_cell.angle_beta   90.00
_cell.angle_gamma   90.00
#
_symmetry.space_group_name_H-M   'P 1'
#
loop_
_entity.id
_entity.type
_entity.pdbx_description
1 polymer ?
#
loop_
_entity_poly.entity_id
_entity_poly.type
_entity_poly.pdbx_seq_one_letter_code
_entity_poly.pdbx_strand_id
1 'polypeptide(L)'
;EETSSPKRRKRSLNKRGYASPDTYAHLGLVHDYLGFGLDGSPGVMSAATGHHFANPTNHFWRALHQGGLVSRFVPASEDHTLPEKYNLGITNLVERPSIEAAKLSAKEMTAGVPAFLAKVKKWRPRIVCFVGKGIWLAVKN
;
A
#
# COMPACT_ATOMS: atom_id res chain seq x y z
N GLU A 1 49.34 -13.82 25.65
CA GLU A 1 47.95 -13.48 26.04
C GLU A 1 47.16 -13.19 24.78
N GLU A 2 46.28 -14.12 24.39
CA GLU A 2 45.46 -14.05 23.18
C GLU A 2 44.28 -13.10 23.37
N THR A 3 44.14 -12.11 22.49
CA THR A 3 43.01 -11.18 22.47
C THR A 3 41.83 -11.79 21.71
N SER A 4 40.88 -12.36 22.46
CA SER A 4 39.61 -12.87 21.94
C SER A 4 38.73 -11.72 21.41
N SER A 5 38.56 -11.64 20.09
CA SER A 5 37.61 -10.74 19.41
C SER A 5 36.15 -11.17 19.64
N PRO A 6 35.19 -10.25 19.87
CA PRO A 6 33.81 -10.61 20.19
C PRO A 6 33.04 -11.07 18.94
N LYS A 7 32.47 -12.28 19.00
CA LYS A 7 31.62 -12.87 17.95
C LYS A 7 30.33 -12.05 17.78
N ARG A 8 30.16 -11.43 16.61
CA ARG A 8 28.89 -10.81 16.18
C ARG A 8 27.75 -11.84 16.21
N ARG A 9 26.78 -11.66 17.12
CA ARG A 9 25.50 -12.38 17.10
C ARG A 9 24.75 -12.07 15.79
N LYS A 10 24.66 -13.05 14.90
CA LYS A 10 23.75 -13.00 13.75
C LYS A 10 22.31 -12.95 14.29
N ARG A 11 21.65 -11.78 14.22
CA ARG A 11 20.20 -11.68 14.43
C ARG A 11 19.53 -12.58 13.40
N SER A 12 18.81 -13.61 13.85
CA SER A 12 17.98 -14.40 12.96
C SER A 12 16.91 -13.48 12.37
N LEU A 13 16.95 -13.28 11.06
CA LEU A 13 15.83 -12.73 10.31
C LEU A 13 14.70 -13.75 10.42
N ASN A 14 13.84 -13.60 11.43
CA ASN A 14 12.60 -14.37 11.50
C ASN A 14 11.88 -14.20 10.16
N LYS A 15 11.58 -15.31 9.49
CA LYS A 15 10.75 -15.33 8.28
C LYS A 15 9.49 -14.52 8.61
N ARG A 16 9.32 -13.38 7.94
CA ARG A 16 8.16 -12.47 8.12
C ARG A 16 6.93 -13.18 7.57
N GLY A 17 6.27 -13.97 8.42
CA GLY A 17 5.10 -14.76 8.07
C GLY A 17 3.83 -13.91 7.95
N TYR A 18 2.77 -14.58 7.49
CA TYR A 18 1.40 -14.07 7.48
C TYR A 18 0.99 -13.54 8.87
N ALA A 19 0.26 -12.42 8.91
CA ALA A 19 -0.37 -11.93 10.13
C ALA A 19 -1.87 -12.07 10.01
N SER A 20 -2.50 -12.68 11.03
CA SER A 20 -3.94 -12.91 11.06
C SER A 20 -4.72 -11.58 10.98
N PRO A 21 -5.97 -11.61 10.48
CA PRO A 21 -6.79 -10.41 10.40
C PRO A 21 -6.95 -9.66 11.72
N ASP A 22 -7.16 -10.40 12.80
CA ASP A 22 -7.36 -9.88 14.16
C ASP A 22 -6.19 -9.01 14.65
N THR A 23 -4.98 -9.24 14.14
CA THR A 23 -3.77 -8.50 14.54
C THR A 23 -3.94 -6.99 14.31
N TYR A 24 -4.70 -6.58 13.30
CA TYR A 24 -4.85 -5.18 12.89
C TYR A 24 -6.31 -4.71 12.83
N ALA A 25 -7.24 -5.47 13.40
CA ALA A 25 -8.66 -5.15 13.36
C ALA A 25 -9.02 -3.83 14.07
N HIS A 26 -8.17 -3.35 14.99
CA HIS A 26 -8.34 -2.08 15.68
C HIS A 26 -8.00 -0.84 14.83
N LEU A 27 -7.46 -1.02 13.63
CA LEU A 27 -7.07 0.07 12.74
C LEU A 27 -8.18 0.37 11.72
N GLY A 28 -8.43 1.65 11.48
CA GLY A 28 -9.36 2.11 10.44
C GLY A 28 -8.86 1.82 9.02
N LEU A 29 -9.78 1.80 8.07
CA LEU A 29 -9.45 1.70 6.65
C LEU A 29 -9.04 3.07 6.09
N VAL A 30 -8.36 3.09 4.94
CA VAL A 30 -8.08 4.34 4.22
C VAL A 30 -8.99 4.44 3.02
N HIS A 31 -9.65 5.58 2.86
CA HIS A 31 -10.58 5.86 1.77
C HIS A 31 -9.86 5.89 0.42
N ASP A 32 -10.45 5.26 -0.59
CA ASP A 32 -10.02 5.42 -1.97
C ASP A 32 -10.33 6.84 -2.47
N TYR A 33 -9.42 7.41 -3.25
CA TYR A 33 -9.62 8.67 -3.95
C TYR A 33 -9.80 8.42 -5.44
N LEU A 34 -10.96 7.86 -5.82
CA LEU A 34 -11.33 7.61 -7.22
C LEU A 34 -12.53 8.49 -7.66
N GLY A 35 -13.04 9.34 -6.77
CA GLY A 35 -14.41 9.87 -6.78
C GLY A 35 -15.30 9.10 -5.77
N PHE A 36 -16.31 9.76 -5.20
CA PHE A 36 -16.96 9.43 -3.90
C PHE A 36 -17.06 7.93 -3.52
N GLY A 37 -16.46 7.64 -2.35
CA GLY A 37 -16.85 6.62 -1.38
C GLY A 37 -16.53 5.18 -1.76
N LEU A 38 -15.37 4.66 -1.34
CA LEU A 38 -15.08 3.26 -0.97
C LEU A 38 -13.79 3.20 -0.14
N ASP A 39 -13.67 2.20 0.73
CA ASP A 39 -12.53 2.02 1.65
C ASP A 39 -11.57 0.93 1.14
N GLY A 40 -10.28 1.04 1.47
CA GLY A 40 -9.22 0.12 1.01
C GLY A 40 -8.16 -0.17 2.08
N SER A 41 -7.32 -1.20 1.85
CA SER A 41 -6.26 -1.68 2.77
C SER A 41 -5.14 -0.67 2.96
N PRO A 42 -4.96 -0.15 4.18
CA PRO A 42 -3.80 0.66 4.45
C PRO A 42 -2.62 -0.11 5.04
N GLY A 43 -1.42 0.44 4.83
CA GLY A 43 -0.30 0.22 5.75
C GLY A 43 -0.69 0.64 7.17
N VAL A 44 -0.11 0.09 8.24
CA VAL A 44 -0.49 0.49 9.63
C VAL A 44 -0.46 2.01 9.87
N MET A 45 0.58 2.70 9.40
CA MET A 45 0.65 4.17 9.52
C MET A 45 -0.43 4.86 8.67
N SER A 46 -0.67 4.36 7.47
CA SER A 46 -1.77 4.85 6.63
C SER A 46 -3.12 4.68 7.31
N ALA A 47 -3.32 3.56 8.00
CA ALA A 47 -4.53 3.21 8.73
C ALA A 47 -4.75 4.19 9.89
N ALA A 48 -3.67 4.48 10.62
CA ALA A 48 -3.68 5.38 11.75
C ALA A 48 -3.90 6.85 11.33
N THR A 49 -3.36 7.27 10.19
CA THR A 49 -3.46 8.67 9.73
C THR A 49 -4.60 8.92 8.75
N GLY A 50 -5.23 7.88 8.21
CA GLY A 50 -6.23 8.02 7.15
C GLY A 50 -5.65 8.39 5.77
N HIS A 51 -4.34 8.21 5.55
CA HIS A 51 -3.65 8.69 4.34
C HIS A 51 -2.85 7.60 3.63
N HIS A 52 -2.92 7.55 2.30
CA HIS A 52 -2.20 6.55 1.50
C HIS A 52 -0.68 6.73 1.58
N PHE A 53 0.04 5.61 1.68
CA PHE A 53 1.51 5.58 1.72
C PHE A 53 2.14 6.53 2.75
N ALA A 54 1.53 6.67 3.93
CA ALA A 54 1.91 7.67 4.94
C ALA A 54 3.23 7.38 5.67
N ASN A 55 3.77 6.16 5.55
CA ASN A 55 5.04 5.82 6.18
C ASN A 55 6.19 6.67 5.57
N PRO A 56 6.99 7.41 6.36
CA PRO A 56 8.07 8.26 5.86
C PRO A 56 9.14 7.52 5.06
N THR A 57 9.27 6.20 5.25
CA THR A 57 10.18 5.34 4.50
C THR A 57 9.60 4.89 3.15
N ASN A 58 8.31 5.12 2.89
CA ASN A 58 7.68 4.80 1.64
C ASN A 58 8.10 5.80 0.54
N HIS A 59 8.51 5.28 -0.61
CA HIS A 59 9.00 6.09 -1.72
C HIS A 59 7.91 6.64 -2.64
N PHE A 60 6.65 6.23 -2.49
CA PHE A 60 5.55 6.56 -3.42
C PHE A 60 5.47 8.05 -3.73
N TRP A 61 5.34 8.91 -2.71
CA TRP A 61 5.18 10.35 -2.90
C TRP A 61 6.40 11.03 -3.54
N ARG A 62 7.60 10.58 -3.18
CA ARG A 62 8.84 11.08 -3.79
C ARG A 62 8.94 10.65 -5.25
N ALA A 63 8.63 9.39 -5.55
CA ALA A 63 8.66 8.84 -6.90
C ALA A 63 7.59 9.47 -7.79
N LEU A 64 6.39 9.76 -7.27
CA LEU A 64 5.32 10.44 -7.99
C LEU A 64 5.78 11.82 -8.49
N HIS A 65 6.43 12.58 -7.62
CA HIS A 65 6.97 13.90 -7.97
C HIS A 65 8.19 13.81 -8.88
N GLN A 66 9.19 12.99 -8.53
CA GLN A 66 10.42 12.86 -9.33
C GLN A 66 10.17 12.24 -10.71
N GLY A 67 9.12 11.43 -10.85
CA GLY A 67 8.65 10.89 -12.13
C GLY A 67 7.84 11.86 -12.97
N GLY A 68 7.59 13.09 -12.49
CA GLY A 68 6.89 14.14 -13.24
C GLY A 68 5.38 13.93 -13.37
N LEU A 69 4.79 13.02 -12.60
CA LEU A 69 3.32 12.78 -12.60
C LEU A 69 2.56 13.88 -11.85
N VAL A 70 3.25 14.58 -10.94
CA VAL A 70 2.75 15.77 -10.24
C VAL A 70 3.78 16.89 -10.37
N SER A 71 3.32 18.12 -10.49
CA SER A 71 4.18 19.30 -10.73
C SER A 71 4.96 19.75 -9.50
N ARG A 72 4.56 19.30 -8.31
CA ARG A 72 5.27 19.53 -7.05
C ARG A 72 5.18 18.30 -6.14
N PHE A 73 6.03 18.26 -5.12
CA PHE A 73 5.90 17.25 -4.06
C PHE A 73 4.53 17.36 -3.39
N VAL A 74 3.82 16.24 -3.27
CA VAL A 74 2.53 16.10 -2.56
C VAL A 74 2.77 15.22 -1.34
N PRO A 75 2.59 15.73 -0.10
CA PRO A 75 2.69 14.88 1.09
C PRO A 75 1.47 13.95 1.19
N ALA A 76 1.60 12.85 1.94
CA ALA A 76 0.52 11.89 2.15
C ALA A 76 -0.78 12.54 2.66
N SER A 77 -0.67 13.59 3.48
CA SER A 77 -1.82 14.33 4.00
C SER A 77 -2.67 15.05 2.94
N GLU A 78 -2.16 15.18 1.72
CA GLU A 78 -2.81 15.85 0.59
C GLU A 78 -3.24 14.86 -0.51
N ASP A 79 -3.24 13.56 -0.22
CA ASP A 79 -3.61 12.49 -1.16
C ASP A 79 -4.99 12.69 -1.79
N HIS A 80 -5.96 13.19 -1.01
CA HIS A 80 -7.30 13.55 -1.48
C HIS A 80 -7.33 14.58 -2.62
N THR A 81 -6.25 15.36 -2.81
CA THR A 81 -6.19 16.39 -3.86
C THR A 81 -5.80 15.85 -5.22
N LEU A 82 -5.29 14.62 -5.30
CA LEU A 82 -4.77 14.05 -6.54
C LEU A 82 -5.80 13.93 -7.67
N PRO A 83 -7.06 13.51 -7.42
CA PRO A 83 -8.04 13.38 -8.50
C PRO A 83 -8.36 14.71 -9.15
N GLU A 84 -8.57 15.75 -8.34
CA GLU A 84 -8.92 17.08 -8.84
C GLU A 84 -7.73 17.77 -9.54
N LYS A 85 -6.54 17.76 -8.91
CA LYS A 85 -5.40 18.54 -9.38
C LYS A 85 -4.61 17.87 -10.51
N TYR A 86 -4.58 16.53 -10.53
CA TYR A 86 -3.72 15.77 -11.42
C TYR A 86 -4.44 14.67 -12.19
N ASN A 87 -5.75 14.50 -11.99
CA ASN A 87 -6.53 13.39 -12.56
C ASN A 87 -5.92 12.02 -12.23
N LEU A 88 -5.40 11.88 -11.01
CA LEU A 88 -4.80 10.66 -10.49
C LEU A 88 -5.63 10.15 -9.32
N GLY A 89 -6.00 8.87 -9.37
CA GLY A 89 -6.69 8.20 -8.28
C GLY A 89 -5.83 7.16 -7.58
N ILE A 90 -6.13 6.90 -6.30
CA ILE A 90 -5.46 5.88 -5.49
C ILE A 90 -6.50 4.90 -4.94
N THR A 91 -6.22 3.61 -5.04
CA THR A 91 -7.02 2.51 -4.49
C THR A 91 -6.15 1.32 -4.09
N ASN A 92 -6.68 0.44 -3.26
CA ASN A 92 -6.02 -0.79 -2.81
C ASN A 92 -6.72 -2.05 -3.32
N LEU A 93 -5.94 -3.13 -3.55
CA LEU A 93 -6.46 -4.43 -4.00
C LEU A 93 -7.17 -5.19 -2.86
N VAL A 94 -6.64 -5.11 -1.66
CA VAL A 94 -7.23 -5.72 -0.45
C VAL A 94 -7.84 -4.58 0.38
N GLU A 95 -8.75 -4.88 1.31
CA GLU A 95 -9.36 -3.88 2.22
C GLU A 95 -8.79 -3.86 3.63
N ARG A 96 -8.24 -4.98 4.14
CA ARG A 96 -7.69 -5.07 5.51
C ARG A 96 -6.34 -4.36 5.73
N PRO A 97 -6.11 -3.66 6.84
CA PRO A 97 -4.80 -3.10 7.19
C PRO A 97 -3.70 -4.16 7.37
N SER A 98 -2.47 -3.86 6.94
CA SER A 98 -1.29 -4.70 7.18
C SER A 98 -0.02 -3.87 7.33
N ILE A 99 0.99 -4.36 8.08
CA ILE A 99 2.28 -3.62 8.22
C ILE A 99 3.05 -3.60 6.90
N GLU A 100 2.97 -4.68 6.10
CA GLU A 100 3.69 -4.86 4.84
C GLU A 100 2.85 -5.71 3.89
N ALA A 101 2.91 -5.43 2.57
CA ALA A 101 2.26 -6.25 1.55
C ALA A 101 2.67 -7.74 1.60
N ALA A 102 3.88 -8.04 2.08
CA ALA A 102 4.36 -9.40 2.29
C ALA A 102 3.58 -10.20 3.36
N LYS A 103 2.76 -9.54 4.17
CA LYS A 103 1.89 -10.17 5.17
C LYS A 103 0.48 -10.47 4.64
N LEU A 104 0.18 -10.12 3.39
CA LEU A 104 -1.03 -10.55 2.69
C LEU A 104 -0.77 -11.89 2.00
N SER A 105 -1.66 -12.85 2.23
CA SER A 105 -1.61 -14.12 1.51
C SER A 105 -2.00 -13.93 0.04
N ALA A 106 -1.53 -14.83 -0.83
CA ALA A 106 -1.96 -14.86 -2.22
C ALA A 106 -3.49 -14.98 -2.34
N LYS A 107 -4.11 -15.76 -1.44
CA LYS A 107 -5.55 -15.95 -1.37
C LYS A 107 -6.30 -14.64 -1.08
N GLU A 108 -5.84 -13.84 -0.12
CA GLU A 108 -6.44 -12.53 0.16
C GLU A 108 -6.31 -11.57 -1.02
N MET A 109 -5.14 -11.55 -1.68
CA MET A 109 -4.95 -10.72 -2.87
C MET A 109 -5.91 -11.12 -4.00
N THR A 110 -6.01 -12.42 -4.31
CA THR A 110 -6.94 -12.93 -5.34
C THR A 110 -8.40 -12.66 -4.98
N ALA A 111 -8.77 -12.77 -3.69
CA ALA A 111 -10.13 -12.48 -3.24
C ALA A 111 -10.52 -10.99 -3.43
N GLY A 112 -9.55 -10.07 -3.42
CA GLY A 112 -9.79 -8.64 -3.66
C GLY A 112 -9.94 -8.26 -5.14
N VAL A 113 -9.50 -9.12 -6.07
CA VAL A 113 -9.51 -8.83 -7.52
C VAL A 113 -10.90 -8.48 -8.06
N PRO A 114 -12.00 -9.22 -7.74
CA PRO A 114 -13.31 -8.90 -8.29
C PRO A 114 -13.79 -7.49 -7.91
N ALA A 115 -13.61 -7.09 -6.65
CA ALA A 115 -13.99 -5.75 -6.18
C ALA A 115 -13.15 -4.66 -6.85
N PHE A 116 -11.83 -4.90 -6.98
CA PHE A 116 -10.94 -4.02 -7.71
C PHE A 116 -11.36 -3.86 -9.19
N LEU A 117 -11.63 -4.95 -9.91
CA LEU A 117 -12.07 -4.91 -11.30
C LEU A 117 -13.43 -4.20 -11.45
N ALA A 118 -14.33 -4.32 -10.48
CA ALA A 118 -15.57 -3.55 -10.45
C ALA A 118 -15.31 -2.04 -10.35
N LYS A 119 -14.35 -1.61 -9.51
CA LYS A 119 -13.91 -0.20 -9.44
C LYS A 119 -13.33 0.27 -10.78
N VAL A 120 -12.46 -0.52 -11.39
CA VAL A 120 -11.87 -0.21 -12.72
C VAL A 120 -12.94 -0.10 -13.79
N LYS A 121 -13.93 -1.01 -13.83
CA LYS A 121 -15.04 -0.97 -14.78
C LYS A 121 -15.94 0.25 -14.58
N LYS A 122 -16.18 0.65 -13.33
CA LYS A 122 -16.98 1.83 -12.96
C LYS A 122 -16.29 3.13 -13.38
N TRP A 123 -15.03 3.31 -12.99
CA TRP A 123 -14.30 4.57 -13.16
C TRP A 123 -13.56 4.69 -14.50
N ARG A 124 -13.39 3.57 -15.21
CA ARG A 124 -12.78 3.48 -16.56
C ARG A 124 -11.48 4.30 -16.70
N PRO A 125 -10.49 4.12 -15.80
CA PRO A 125 -9.24 4.85 -15.91
C PRO A 125 -8.53 4.51 -17.23
N ARG A 126 -7.81 5.47 -17.81
CA ARG A 126 -7.01 5.24 -19.02
C ARG A 126 -5.85 4.29 -18.79
N ILE A 127 -5.27 4.34 -17.58
CA ILE A 127 -4.10 3.58 -17.16
C ILE A 127 -4.33 3.11 -15.73
N VAL A 128 -3.96 1.87 -15.44
CA VAL A 128 -3.94 1.30 -14.09
C VAL A 128 -2.49 0.98 -13.74
N CYS A 129 -1.97 1.60 -12.68
CA CYS A 129 -0.60 1.40 -12.21
C CYS A 129 -0.59 0.50 -10.97
N PHE A 130 0.07 -0.65 -11.06
CA PHE A 130 0.18 -1.57 -9.92
C PHE A 130 1.45 -1.27 -9.11
N VAL A 131 1.27 -0.77 -7.88
CA VAL A 131 2.37 -0.49 -6.94
C VAL A 131 2.75 -1.78 -6.20
N GLY A 132 3.42 -2.69 -6.91
CA GLY A 132 3.95 -3.93 -6.37
C GLY A 132 3.72 -5.14 -7.29
N LYS A 133 4.78 -5.91 -7.54
CA LYS A 133 4.74 -7.08 -8.44
C LYS A 133 3.73 -8.15 -8.00
N GLY A 134 3.59 -8.39 -6.69
CA GLY A 134 2.64 -9.37 -6.16
C GLY A 134 1.19 -9.03 -6.47
N ILE A 135 0.83 -7.73 -6.41
CA ILE A 135 -0.50 -7.23 -6.73
C ILE A 135 -0.80 -7.46 -8.21
N TRP A 136 0.14 -7.10 -9.10
CA TRP A 136 0.02 -7.36 -10.52
C TRP A 136 -0.18 -8.85 -10.83
N LEU A 137 0.61 -9.73 -10.21
CA LEU A 137 0.48 -11.17 -10.41
C LEU A 137 -0.88 -11.70 -9.95
N ALA A 138 -1.45 -11.15 -8.89
CA ALA A 138 -2.78 -11.54 -8.43
C ALA A 138 -3.90 -11.15 -9.41
N VAL A 139 -3.76 -10.00 -10.10
CA VAL A 139 -4.76 -9.49 -11.04
C VAL A 139 -4.61 -10.07 -12.45
N LYS A 140 -3.38 -10.41 -12.86
CA LYS A 140 -3.09 -10.97 -14.20
C LYS A 140 -3.67 -12.37 -14.40
N ASN A 141 -3.71 -13.18 -13.33
CA ASN A 141 -4.14 -14.58 -13.37
C ASN A 141 -5.65 -14.72 -13.44
#